data_AF-A0A9J6ZHL9-F1
#
_entry.id   AF-A0A9J6ZHL9-F1
#
_cell.length_a   1.000
_cell.length_b   1.000
_cell.length_c   1.000
_cell.angle_alpha   90.00
_cell.angle_beta   90.00
_cell.angle_gamma   90.00
#
_symmetry.space_group_name_H-M   'P 1'
#
loop_
_entity.id
_entity.type
_entity.pdbx_description
1 polymer ?
#
loop_
_entity_poly.entity_id
_entity_poly.type
_entity_poly.pdbx_seq_one_letter_code
_entity_poly.pdbx_strand_id
1 'polypeptide(L)'
;MTTILLISLFLTLTHWILRKEIVDTDREELTEAGKKVNMWGKIILVTIGFITVIILFSLDELYGDVMKRFIIIFIIMALGFQTFIDWKFLKGTREYIVSLIVLILGVNLVYFLY
;
A
#
# COMPACT_ATOMS: atom_id res chain seq x y z
N MET A 1 -8.66 -15.80 3.92
CA MET A 1 -7.35 -15.61 4.59
C MET A 1 -6.17 -15.91 3.67
N THR A 2 -6.13 -17.06 3.00
CA THR A 2 -5.02 -17.46 2.11
C THR A 2 -4.78 -16.49 0.94
N THR A 3 -5.84 -15.97 0.31
CA THR A 3 -5.75 -14.98 -0.78
C THR A 3 -5.08 -13.67 -0.34
N ILE A 4 -5.46 -13.15 0.83
CA ILE A 4 -4.89 -11.91 1.40
C ILE A 4 -3.39 -12.08 1.69
N LEU A 5 -2.98 -13.23 2.24
CA LEU A 5 -1.57 -13.52 2.48
C LEU A 5 -0.76 -13.56 1.18
N LEU A 6 -1.30 -14.17 0.12
CA LEU A 6 -0.65 -14.21 -1.19
C LEU A 6 -0.52 -12.81 -1.81
N ILE A 7 -1.57 -11.99 -1.72
CA ILE A 7 -1.56 -10.60 -2.20
C ILE A 7 -0.48 -9.79 -1.47
N SER A 8 -0.45 -9.86 -0.14
CA SER A 8 0.54 -9.14 0.67
C SER A 8 1.98 -9.59 0.37
N LEU A 9 2.20 -10.89 0.19
CA LEU A 9 3.51 -11.43 -0.18
C LEU A 9 3.95 -10.95 -1.55
N PHE A 10 3.06 -11.03 -2.55
CA PHE A 10 3.34 -10.60 -3.92
C PHE A 10 3.68 -9.11 -3.98
N LEU A 11 2.91 -8.27 -3.29
CA LEU A 11 3.15 -6.83 -3.23
C LEU A 11 4.50 -6.50 -2.60
N THR A 12 4.84 -7.17 -1.50
CA THR A 12 6.12 -6.93 -0.80
C THR A 12 7.31 -7.33 -1.66
N LEU A 13 7.24 -8.49 -2.33
CA LEU A 13 8.28 -8.95 -3.24
C LEU A 13 8.44 -8.02 -4.44
N THR A 14 7.33 -7.63 -5.07
CA THR A 14 7.32 -6.74 -6.22
C THR A 14 7.91 -5.38 -5.88
N HIS A 15 7.52 -4.81 -4.74
CA HIS A 15 8.07 -3.55 -4.26
C HIS A 15 9.58 -3.66 -4.02
N TRP A 16 10.05 -4.75 -3.43
CA TRP A 16 11.48 -4.96 -3.19
C TRP A 16 12.29 -5.08 -4.49
N ILE A 17 11.80 -5.86 -5.46
CA ILE A 17 12.43 -6.02 -6.77
C ILE A 17 12.46 -4.69 -7.53
N LEU A 18 11.31 -4.02 -7.66
CA LEU A 18 11.20 -2.76 -8.40
C LEU A 18 12.06 -1.66 -7.76
N ARG A 19 12.13 -1.61 -6.43
CA ARG A 19 12.99 -0.66 -5.74
C ARG A 19 14.45 -0.90 -6.07
N LYS A 20 14.91 -2.15 -6.10
CA LYS A 20 16.29 -2.49 -6.44
C LYS A 20 16.66 -2.11 -7.88
N GLU A 21 15.71 -2.26 -8.81
CA GLU A 21 15.97 -2.03 -10.24
C GLU A 21 15.80 -0.55 -10.68
N ILE A 22 14.84 0.17 -10.07
CA ILE A 22 14.45 1.53 -10.54
C ILE A 22 15.10 2.63 -9.71
N VAL A 23 15.41 2.38 -8.44
CA VAL A 23 15.91 3.37 -7.50
C VAL A 23 17.38 3.04 -7.25
N ASP A 24 18.26 3.97 -7.65
CA ASP A 24 19.68 3.81 -7.38
C ASP A 24 19.92 3.72 -5.86
N THR A 25 20.94 2.97 -5.45
CA THR A 25 21.06 2.47 -4.06
C THR A 25 21.23 3.58 -3.02
N ASP A 26 21.51 4.81 -3.46
CA ASP A 26 21.57 6.01 -2.63
C ASP A 26 20.19 6.34 -2.07
N ARG A 27 19.97 5.86 -0.84
CA ARG A 27 18.78 6.15 -0.05
C ARG A 27 18.76 7.65 0.26
N GLU A 28 18.03 8.44 -0.52
CA GLU A 28 17.60 9.74 -0.03
C GLU A 28 16.72 9.50 1.19
N GLU A 29 17.17 10.00 2.34
CA GLU A 29 16.35 9.92 3.55
C GLU A 29 15.23 10.96 3.49
N LEU A 30 14.05 10.56 3.97
CA LEU A 30 12.98 11.49 4.23
C LEU A 30 13.45 12.59 5.19
N THR A 31 13.13 13.84 4.87
CA THR A 31 13.26 14.94 5.83
C THR A 31 12.50 14.63 7.12
N GLU A 32 12.89 15.22 8.26
CA GLU A 32 12.21 14.98 9.55
C GLU A 32 10.70 15.26 9.52
N ALA A 33 10.28 16.28 8.77
CA ALA A 33 8.87 16.56 8.51
C ALA A 33 8.21 15.43 7.69
N GLY A 34 8.89 14.94 6.65
CA GLY A 34 8.43 13.80 5.84
C GLY A 34 8.33 12.51 6.65
N LYS A 35 9.31 12.20 7.52
CA LYS A 35 9.28 11.05 8.44
C LYS A 35 8.06 11.13 9.37
N LYS A 36 7.81 12.29 9.97
CA LYS A 36 6.66 12.51 10.85
C LYS A 36 5.33 12.31 10.10
N VAL A 37 5.16 12.95 8.94
CA VAL A 37 3.93 12.82 8.14
C VAL A 37 3.72 11.37 7.67
N ASN A 38 4.77 10.69 7.19
CA ASN A 38 4.72 9.30 6.78
C ASN A 38 4.27 8.39 7.94
N MET A 39 4.86 8.57 9.13
CA MET A 39 4.52 7.77 10.31
C MET A 39 3.07 8.00 10.75
N TRP A 40 2.64 9.26 10.91
CA TRP A 40 1.26 9.58 11.31
C TRP A 40 0.25 9.11 10.27
N GLY A 41 0.52 9.29 8.98
CA GLY A 41 -0.34 8.80 7.90
C GLY A 41 -0.49 7.28 7.92
N LYS A 42 0.60 6.54 8.13
CA LYS A 42 0.57 5.07 8.28
C LYS A 42 -0.21 4.64 9.51
N ILE A 43 -0.06 5.31 10.65
CA ILE A 43 -0.84 5.04 11.86
C ILE A 43 -2.34 5.22 11.59
N ILE A 44 -2.72 6.32 10.94
CA ILE A 44 -4.12 6.61 10.59
C ILE A 44 -4.67 5.54 9.64
N LEU A 45 -3.93 5.18 8.59
CA LEU A 45 -4.35 4.17 7.62
C LEU A 45 -4.53 2.79 8.27
N VAL A 46 -3.57 2.35 9.10
CA VAL A 46 -3.65 1.08 9.83
C VAL A 46 -4.85 1.09 10.78
N THR A 47 -5.07 2.19 11.50
CA THR A 47 -6.21 2.34 12.42
C THR A 47 -7.54 2.23 11.67
N ILE A 48 -7.69 2.95 10.55
CA ILE A 48 -8.89 2.88 9.72
C ILE A 48 -9.10 1.46 9.19
N GLY A 49 -8.06 0.85 8.61
CA GLY A 49 -8.13 -0.51 8.09
C GLY A 49 -8.53 -1.53 9.15
N PHE A 50 -7.97 -1.43 10.35
CA PHE A 50 -8.29 -2.33 11.47
C PHE A 50 -9.74 -2.17 11.94
N ILE A 51 -10.21 -0.93 12.12
CA ILE A 51 -11.60 -0.65 12.50
C ILE A 51 -12.56 -1.19 11.44
N THR A 52 -12.30 -0.95 10.15
CA THR A 52 -13.18 -1.44 9.08
C THR A 52 -13.24 -2.97 9.05
N VAL A 53 -12.13 -3.67 9.26
CA VAL A 53 -12.13 -5.15 9.33
C VAL A 53 -12.98 -5.65 10.51
N ILE A 54 -12.91 -5.00 11.68
CA ILE A 54 -13.75 -5.35 12.85
C ILE A 54 -15.24 -5.17 12.53
N ILE A 55 -15.60 -4.07 11.85
CA ILE A 55 -16.98 -3.81 11.44
C ILE A 55 -17.46 -4.88 10.46
N LEU A 56 -16.68 -5.18 9.42
CA LEU A 56 -17.01 -6.21 8.44
C LEU A 56 -17.14 -7.61 9.08
N PHE A 57 -16.29 -7.92 10.07
CA PHE A 57 -16.42 -9.15 10.87
C PHE A 57 -17.74 -9.20 11.64
N SER A 58 -18.12 -8.09 12.27
CA SER A 58 -19.36 -8.00 13.06
C SER A 58 -20.63 -8.10 12.21
N LEU A 59 -20.54 -7.73 10.92
CA LEU A 59 -21.65 -7.79 9.97
C LEU A 59 -21.71 -9.10 9.17
N ASP A 60 -20.78 -10.04 9.39
CA ASP A 60 -20.61 -11.27 8.60
C ASP A 60 -20.38 -11.02 7.08
N GLU A 61 -19.92 -9.82 6.73
CA GLU A 61 -19.63 -9.39 5.35
C GLU A 61 -18.18 -9.65 4.92
N LEU A 62 -17.46 -10.52 5.64
CA LEU A 62 -16.07 -10.85 5.35
C LEU A 62 -15.88 -11.66 4.06
N TYR A 63 -16.96 -12.20 3.51
CA TYR A 63 -16.94 -13.10 2.38
C TYR A 63 -17.64 -12.45 1.18
N GLY A 64 -16.95 -12.41 0.04
CA GLY A 64 -17.50 -11.94 -1.23
C GLY A 64 -17.07 -10.54 -1.66
N ASP A 65 -17.95 -9.86 -2.40
CA ASP A 65 -17.64 -8.64 -3.16
C ASP A 65 -17.33 -7.43 -2.27
N VAL A 66 -17.88 -7.38 -1.04
CA VAL A 66 -17.63 -6.30 -0.08
C VAL A 66 -16.16 -6.29 0.34
N MET A 67 -15.62 -7.45 0.72
CA MET A 67 -14.20 -7.60 1.09
C MET A 67 -13.28 -7.27 -0.09
N LYS A 68 -13.64 -7.69 -1.32
CA LYS A 68 -12.88 -7.36 -2.53
C LYS A 68 -12.78 -5.83 -2.71
N ARG A 69 -13.92 -5.13 -2.68
CA ARG A 69 -13.97 -3.66 -2.82
C ARG A 69 -13.20 -2.97 -1.70
N PHE A 70 -13.33 -3.43 -0.46
CA PHE A 70 -12.59 -2.91 0.68
C PHE A 70 -11.07 -3.02 0.46
N ILE A 71 -10.57 -4.20 0.08
CA ILE A 71 -9.13 -4.41 -0.17
C ILE A 71 -8.64 -3.48 -1.29
N ILE A 72 -9.39 -3.34 -2.39
CA ILE A 72 -9.02 -2.44 -3.49
C ILE A 72 -8.90 -0.99 -2.99
N ILE A 73 -9.92 -0.49 -2.28
CA ILE A 73 -9.93 0.87 -1.76
C ILE A 73 -8.78 1.07 -0.77
N PHE A 74 -8.53 0.09 0.10
CA PHE A 74 -7.44 0.14 1.07
C PHE A 74 -6.06 0.19 0.40
N ILE A 75 -5.82 -0.63 -0.64
CA ILE A 75 -4.58 -0.61 -1.42
C ILE A 75 -4.38 0.75 -2.09
N ILE A 76 -5.43 1.31 -2.70
CA ILE A 76 -5.37 2.63 -3.35
C ILE A 76 -5.01 3.71 -2.32
N MET A 77 -5.66 3.72 -1.16
CA MET A 77 -5.36 4.69 -0.10
C MET A 77 -3.93 4.53 0.42
N ALA A 78 -3.50 3.30 0.72
CA ALA A 78 -2.19 3.04 1.32
C ALA A 78 -1.03 3.33 0.36
N LEU A 79 -1.08 2.76 -0.84
CA LEU A 79 -0.01 2.95 -1.83
C LEU A 79 -0.12 4.31 -2.54
N GLY A 80 -1.31 4.88 -2.65
CA GLY A 80 -1.50 6.25 -3.14
C GLY A 80 -0.93 7.26 -2.15
N PHE A 81 -1.15 7.07 -0.85
CA PHE A 81 -0.50 7.86 0.19
C PHE A 81 1.02 7.72 0.13
N GLN A 82 1.55 6.49 0.03
CA GLN A 82 2.99 6.25 -0.09
C GLN A 82 3.58 6.96 -1.32
N THR A 83 2.93 6.82 -2.49
CA THR A 83 3.32 7.51 -3.73
C THR A 83 3.37 9.03 -3.54
N PHE A 84 2.38 9.61 -2.85
CA PHE A 84 2.35 11.04 -2.58
C PHE A 84 3.48 11.49 -1.65
N ILE A 85 3.78 10.70 -0.61
CA ILE A 85 4.90 10.98 0.30
C ILE A 85 6.23 10.92 -0.45
N ASP A 86 6.46 9.87 -1.23
CA ASP A 86 7.69 9.69 -2.00
C ASP A 86 7.87 10.83 -3.00
N TRP A 87 6.81 11.19 -3.73
CA TRP A 87 6.85 12.30 -4.68
C TRP A 87 7.12 13.66 -4.01
N LYS A 88 6.52 13.90 -2.84
CA LYS A 88 6.62 15.20 -2.15
C LYS A 88 7.92 15.37 -1.38
N PHE A 89 8.43 14.32 -0.76
CA PHE A 89 9.53 14.39 0.21
C PHE A 89 10.84 13.76 -0.26
N LEU A 90 10.82 12.91 -1.29
CA LEU A 90 12.01 12.30 -1.89
C LEU A 90 12.21 12.81 -3.33
N LYS A 91 12.20 14.14 -3.46
CA LYS A 91 12.35 14.85 -4.73
C LYS A 91 13.78 14.69 -5.24
N GLY A 92 14.02 13.63 -5.99
CA GLY A 92 15.34 13.24 -6.50
C GLY A 92 15.38 11.75 -6.85
N THR A 93 14.64 10.95 -6.07
CA THR A 93 14.46 9.52 -6.34
C THR A 93 13.27 9.21 -7.24
N ARG A 94 13.35 8.03 -7.87
CA ARG A 94 12.22 7.43 -8.61
C ARG A 94 11.35 6.54 -7.71
N GLU A 95 11.43 6.67 -6.37
CA GLU A 95 10.67 5.83 -5.43
C GLU A 95 9.15 5.95 -5.64
N TYR A 96 8.65 7.15 -5.96
CA TYR A 96 7.22 7.34 -6.24
C TYR A 96 6.73 6.52 -7.45
N ILE A 97 7.59 6.26 -8.45
CA ILE A 97 7.25 5.43 -9.61
C ILE A 97 7.08 3.97 -9.18
N VAL A 98 7.96 3.49 -8.28
CA VAL A 98 7.85 2.14 -7.72
C VAL A 98 6.53 1.99 -6.97
N SER A 99 6.21 2.90 -6.06
CA SER A 99 4.96 2.91 -5.30
C SER A 99 3.73 2.92 -6.20
N LEU A 100 3.76 3.69 -7.30
CA LEU A 100 2.66 3.77 -8.26
C LEU A 100 2.50 2.50 -9.11
N ILE A 101 3.59 1.87 -9.56
CA ILE A 101 3.55 0.58 -10.26
C ILE A 101 2.98 -0.50 -9.33
N VAL A 102 3.44 -0.56 -8.08
CA VAL A 102 2.95 -1.52 -7.08
C VAL A 102 1.46 -1.30 -6.79
N LEU A 103 0.98 -0.05 -6.79
CA LEU A 103 -0.45 0.26 -6.68
C LEU A 103 -1.25 -0.36 -7.83
N ILE A 104 -0.82 -0.14 -9.07
CA ILE A 104 -1.52 -0.67 -10.26
C ILE A 104 -1.53 -2.20 -10.20
N LEU A 105 -0.39 -2.82 -9.90
CA LEU A 105 -0.29 -4.28 -9.79
C LEU A 105 -1.16 -4.83 -8.65
N GLY A 106 -1.21 -4.16 -7.51
CA GLY A 106 -2.03 -4.56 -6.37
C GLY A 106 -3.51 -4.57 -6.68
N VAL A 107 -4.02 -3.50 -7.30
CA VAL A 107 -5.43 -3.43 -7.69
C VAL A 107 -5.77 -4.54 -8.68
N ASN A 108 -4.94 -4.73 -9.73
CA ASN A 108 -5.16 -5.78 -10.73
C ASN A 108 -5.11 -7.19 -10.12
N LEU A 109 -4.17 -7.43 -9.20
CA LEU A 109 -4.02 -8.71 -8.53
C LEU A 109 -5.26 -9.07 -7.70
N VAL A 110 -5.83 -8.10 -6.97
CA VAL A 110 -7.07 -8.30 -6.22
C VAL A 110 -8.23 -8.61 -7.17
N TYR A 111 -8.32 -7.91 -8.31
CA TYR A 111 -9.36 -8.20 -9.31
C TYR A 111 -9.28 -9.63 -9.87
N PHE A 112 -8.08 -10.19 -9.98
CA PHE A 112 -7.85 -11.53 -10.53
C PHE A 112 -8.04 -12.65 -9.52
N LEU A 113 -7.69 -12.42 -8.24
CA LEU A 113 -7.71 -13.46 -7.19
C LEU A 113 -9.02 -13.55 -6.39
N TYR A 114 -9.90 -12.55 -6.51
CA TYR A 114 -11.23 -12.50 -5.89
C TYR A 114 -12.33 -12.44 -6.94
#